data_AF-A0A8B7ZLV7-F1
#
_entry.id   AF-A0A8B7ZLV7-F1
#
_cell.length_a   1.000
_cell.length_b   1.000
_cell.length_c   1.000
_cell.angle_alpha   90.00
_cell.angle_beta   90.00
_cell.angle_gamma   90.00
#
_symmetry.space_group_name_H-M   'P 1'
#
loop_
_entity.id
_entity.type
_entity.pdbx_description
1 polymer ?
#
loop_
_entity_poly.entity_id
_entity_poly.type
_entity_poly.pdbx_seq_one_letter_code
_entity_poly.pdbx_strand_id
1 'polypeptide(L)'
;MADSVEVENKVGEREADRTATILQDTAKDYAEYVLVDPQREKQQLDEKIEEMLTRLDEFCAVVDMIRTDSSLSLNRSLPGIHAKAQEIRGIFQRIDRLEEFVSVVRDNVAAMEEEVNEVEREQGTLHSIKNLLSTLPVFTTKRSSGPKPPKKFTPLEIFKTSDYIKAEPDETPPVPEAKNGDT
;
A
#
# COMPACT_ATOMS: atom_id res chain seq x y z
N MET A 1 -29.51 -73.84 -67.21
CA MET A 1 -29.61 -74.71 -66.00
C MET A 1 -28.27 -74.87 -65.29
N ALA A 2 -27.14 -75.08 -65.99
CA ALA A 2 -25.82 -75.15 -65.33
C ALA A 2 -25.35 -73.82 -64.70
N ASP A 3 -25.64 -72.68 -65.35
CA ASP A 3 -25.15 -71.35 -64.93
C ASP A 3 -25.81 -70.83 -63.64
N SER A 4 -27.09 -71.17 -63.40
CA SER A 4 -27.81 -70.77 -62.18
C SER A 4 -27.31 -71.52 -60.94
N VAL A 5 -26.89 -72.78 -61.08
CA VAL A 5 -26.39 -73.61 -59.97
C VAL A 5 -24.98 -73.17 -59.55
N GLU A 6 -24.15 -72.71 -60.49
CA GLU A 6 -22.81 -72.20 -60.16
C GLU A 6 -22.85 -70.84 -59.48
N VAL A 7 -23.80 -69.97 -59.86
CA VAL A 7 -24.03 -68.68 -59.18
C VAL A 7 -24.56 -68.89 -57.77
N GLU A 8 -25.49 -69.82 -57.58
CA GLU A 8 -26.05 -70.14 -56.25
C GLU A 8 -24.99 -70.73 -55.31
N ASN A 9 -24.11 -71.60 -55.81
CA ASN A 9 -22.95 -72.10 -55.05
C ASN A 9 -21.95 -70.99 -54.69
N LYS A 10 -21.63 -70.08 -55.61
CA LYS A 10 -20.71 -68.95 -55.32
C LYS A 10 -21.30 -67.94 -54.33
N VAL A 11 -22.62 -67.76 -54.30
CA VAL A 11 -23.30 -66.92 -53.32
C VAL A 11 -23.29 -67.59 -51.94
N GLY A 12 -23.62 -68.88 -51.86
CA GLY A 12 -23.58 -69.64 -50.62
C GLY A 12 -22.17 -69.73 -50.00
N GLU A 13 -21.13 -69.85 -50.83
CA GLU A 13 -19.74 -69.88 -50.40
C GLU A 13 -19.28 -68.51 -49.85
N ARG A 14 -19.72 -67.40 -50.46
CA ARG A 14 -19.46 -66.04 -49.95
C ARG A 14 -20.21 -65.72 -48.66
N GLU A 15 -21.44 -66.22 -48.49
CA GLU A 15 -22.18 -66.05 -47.23
C GLU A 15 -21.59 -66.90 -46.10
N ALA A 16 -21.13 -68.12 -46.40
CA ALA A 16 -20.42 -68.98 -45.45
C ALA A 16 -19.11 -68.32 -44.97
N ASP A 17 -18.33 -67.73 -45.89
CA ASP A 17 -17.08 -67.04 -45.57
C ASP A 17 -17.29 -65.78 -44.70
N ARG A 18 -18.34 -65.01 -44.98
CA ARG A 18 -18.76 -63.86 -44.15
C ARG A 18 -19.20 -64.31 -42.76
N THR A 19 -19.97 -65.39 -42.68
CA THR A 19 -20.45 -65.93 -41.41
C THR A 19 -19.29 -66.46 -40.57
N ALA A 20 -18.32 -67.14 -41.20
CA ALA A 20 -17.10 -67.61 -40.54
C ALA A 20 -16.26 -66.45 -39.99
N THR A 21 -16.13 -65.36 -40.77
CA THR A 21 -15.42 -64.15 -40.34
C THR A 21 -16.10 -63.51 -39.12
N ILE A 22 -17.42 -63.30 -39.17
CA ILE A 22 -18.18 -62.72 -38.05
C ILE A 22 -18.09 -63.61 -36.80
N LEU A 23 -18.16 -64.93 -36.97
CA LEU A 23 -18.02 -65.87 -35.86
C LEU A 23 -16.61 -65.80 -35.25
N GLN A 24 -15.58 -65.69 -36.07
CA GLN A 24 -14.19 -65.56 -35.61
C GLN A 24 -13.96 -64.25 -34.87
N ASP A 25 -14.44 -63.12 -35.41
CA ASP A 25 -14.34 -61.82 -34.77
C ASP A 25 -15.11 -61.80 -33.45
N THR A 26 -16.35 -62.32 -33.44
CA THR A 26 -17.14 -62.43 -32.21
C THR A 26 -16.44 -63.33 -31.19
N ALA A 27 -15.93 -64.49 -31.60
CA ALA A 27 -15.22 -65.40 -30.70
C ALA A 27 -13.94 -64.75 -30.14
N LYS A 28 -13.25 -63.95 -30.95
CA LYS A 28 -12.07 -63.19 -30.53
C LYS A 28 -12.44 -62.12 -29.49
N ASP A 29 -13.47 -61.33 -29.76
CA ASP A 29 -13.96 -60.29 -28.84
C ASP A 29 -14.38 -60.91 -27.49
N TYR A 30 -15.07 -62.05 -27.51
CA TYR A 30 -15.45 -62.76 -26.28
C TYR A 30 -14.25 -63.41 -25.57
N ALA A 31 -13.24 -63.90 -26.32
CA ALA A 31 -12.03 -64.45 -25.74
C ALA A 31 -11.21 -63.38 -25.00
N GLU A 32 -11.22 -62.13 -25.47
CA GLU A 32 -10.55 -61.01 -24.79
C GLU A 32 -11.07 -60.84 -23.35
N TYR A 33 -12.38 -60.98 -23.10
CA TYR A 33 -12.93 -60.91 -21.73
C TYR A 33 -12.45 -62.04 -20.80
N VAL A 34 -12.12 -63.21 -21.34
CA VAL A 34 -11.59 -64.34 -20.55
C VAL A 34 -10.10 -64.14 -20.23
N LEU A 35 -9.39 -63.36 -21.04
CA LEU A 35 -7.97 -63.06 -20.87
C LEU A 35 -7.71 -61.86 -19.95
N VAL A 36 -8.73 -61.04 -19.66
CA VAL A 36 -8.62 -59.96 -18.68
C VAL A 36 -8.39 -60.57 -17.30
N ASP A 37 -7.34 -60.10 -16.61
CA ASP A 37 -7.07 -60.43 -15.21
C ASP A 37 -7.82 -59.44 -14.30
N PRO A 38 -8.95 -59.83 -13.69
CA PRO A 38 -9.76 -58.91 -12.89
C PRO A 38 -9.04 -58.49 -11.60
N GLN A 39 -8.09 -59.30 -11.11
CA GLN A 39 -7.32 -58.94 -9.92
C GLN A 39 -6.34 -57.80 -10.24
N ARG A 40 -5.69 -57.86 -11.42
CA ARG A 40 -4.79 -56.80 -11.87
C ARG A 40 -5.54 -55.49 -12.12
N GLU A 41 -6.68 -55.53 -12.81
CA GLU A 41 -7.49 -54.33 -13.07
C GLU A 41 -8.01 -53.70 -11.77
N LYS A 42 -8.45 -54.54 -10.82
CA LYS A 42 -8.83 -54.08 -9.48
C LYS A 42 -7.66 -53.41 -8.77
N GLN A 43 -6.48 -54.03 -8.77
CA GLN A 43 -5.31 -53.45 -8.10
C GLN A 43 -4.93 -52.09 -8.69
N GLN A 44 -4.96 -51.94 -10.02
CA GLN A 44 -4.72 -50.65 -10.67
C GLN A 44 -5.76 -49.59 -10.32
N LEU A 45 -7.02 -50.00 -10.14
CA LEU A 45 -8.07 -49.10 -9.68
C LEU A 45 -7.84 -48.68 -8.22
N ASP A 46 -7.52 -49.63 -7.34
CA ASP A 46 -7.24 -49.38 -5.93
C ASP A 46 -6.06 -48.40 -5.78
N GLU A 47 -4.96 -48.61 -6.51
CA GLU A 47 -3.79 -47.71 -6.54
C GLU A 47 -4.16 -46.28 -6.98
N LYS A 48 -5.00 -46.15 -8.02
CA LYS A 48 -5.48 -44.83 -8.48
C LYS A 48 -6.39 -44.15 -7.47
N ILE A 49 -7.23 -44.90 -6.77
CA ILE A 49 -8.09 -44.36 -5.71
C ILE A 49 -7.22 -43.84 -4.57
N GLU A 50 -6.21 -44.59 -4.13
CA GLU A 50 -5.27 -44.15 -3.09
C GLU A 50 -4.51 -42.89 -3.49
N GLU A 51 -4.04 -42.80 -4.75
CA GLU A 51 -3.40 -41.60 -5.28
C GLU A 51 -4.36 -40.39 -5.25
N MET A 52 -5.61 -40.57 -5.67
CA MET A 52 -6.61 -39.49 -5.65
C MET A 52 -6.98 -39.06 -4.23
N LEU A 53 -7.09 -39.99 -3.28
CA LEU A 53 -7.35 -39.69 -1.88
C LEU A 53 -6.19 -38.89 -1.27
N THR A 54 -4.95 -39.28 -1.55
CA THR A 54 -3.75 -38.56 -1.12
C THR A 54 -3.74 -37.12 -1.66
N ARG A 55 -4.04 -36.95 -2.95
CA ARG A 55 -4.13 -35.61 -3.57
C ARG A 55 -5.26 -34.76 -2.99
N LEU A 56 -6.37 -35.38 -2.59
CA LEU A 56 -7.48 -34.68 -1.94
C LEU A 56 -7.08 -34.17 -0.56
N ASP A 57 -6.37 -34.98 0.22
CA ASP A 57 -5.84 -34.58 1.53
C ASP A 57 -4.83 -33.43 1.40
N GLU A 58 -3.93 -33.49 0.42
CA GLU A 58 -3.01 -32.40 0.10
C GLU A 58 -3.75 -31.12 -0.28
N PHE A 59 -4.78 -31.22 -1.12
CA PHE A 59 -5.59 -30.08 -1.52
C PHE A 59 -6.30 -29.44 -0.31
N CYS A 60 -6.85 -30.26 0.59
CA CYS A 60 -7.45 -29.78 1.84
C CYS A 60 -6.42 -29.02 2.69
N ALA A 61 -5.20 -29.56 2.84
CA ALA A 61 -4.13 -28.89 3.58
C ALA A 61 -3.76 -27.52 2.97
N VAL A 62 -3.69 -27.42 1.65
CA VAL A 62 -3.44 -26.15 0.95
C VAL A 62 -4.59 -25.16 1.16
N VAL A 63 -5.84 -25.61 1.10
CA VAL A 63 -7.01 -24.75 1.35
C VAL A 63 -7.00 -24.20 2.78
N ASP A 64 -6.65 -25.03 3.77
CA ASP A 64 -6.56 -24.58 5.15
C ASP A 64 -5.41 -23.59 5.37
N MET A 65 -4.29 -23.77 4.67
CA MET A 65 -3.19 -22.82 4.65
C MET A 65 -3.64 -21.47 4.08
N ILE A 66 -4.33 -21.47 2.93
CA ILE A 66 -4.86 -20.24 2.31
C ILE A 66 -5.86 -19.55 3.24
N ARG A 67 -6.75 -20.31 3.89
CA ARG A 67 -7.73 -19.76 4.84
C ARG A 67 -7.02 -19.09 6.02
N THR A 68 -6.00 -19.74 6.57
CA THR A 68 -5.21 -19.23 7.69
C THR A 68 -4.45 -17.97 7.30
N ASP A 69 -3.77 -17.97 6.15
CA ASP A 69 -3.03 -16.82 5.64
C ASP A 69 -3.95 -15.63 5.33
N SER A 70 -5.10 -15.90 4.71
CA SER A 70 -6.13 -14.88 4.46
C SER A 70 -6.62 -14.26 5.76
N SER A 71 -6.86 -15.07 6.79
CA SER A 71 -7.27 -14.58 8.11
C SER A 71 -6.19 -13.72 8.76
N LEU A 72 -4.93 -14.13 8.71
CA LEU A 72 -3.80 -13.34 9.23
C LEU A 72 -3.68 -12.00 8.49
N SER A 73 -3.74 -12.03 7.16
CA SER A 73 -3.62 -10.85 6.32
C SER A 73 -4.75 -9.85 6.55
N LEU A 74 -6.00 -10.33 6.55
CA LEU A 74 -7.19 -9.48 6.70
C LEU A 74 -7.39 -8.96 8.12
N ASN A 75 -7.14 -9.79 9.14
CA ASN A 75 -7.47 -9.45 10.52
C ASN A 75 -6.30 -8.83 11.29
N ARG A 76 -5.06 -9.01 10.84
CA ARG A 76 -3.87 -8.52 11.55
C ARG A 76 -3.00 -7.63 10.68
N SER A 77 -2.51 -8.13 9.55
CA SER A 77 -1.51 -7.40 8.76
C SER A 77 -2.08 -6.13 8.15
N LEU A 78 -3.20 -6.19 7.44
CA LEU A 78 -3.81 -5.02 6.80
C LEU A 78 -4.25 -3.94 7.81
N PRO A 79 -4.96 -4.26 8.91
CA PRO A 79 -5.27 -3.27 9.94
C PRO A 79 -4.02 -2.65 10.56
N GLY A 80 -2.97 -3.46 10.81
CA GLY A 80 -1.70 -2.98 11.33
C GLY A 80 -0.99 -2.01 10.38
N ILE A 81 -0.93 -2.33 9.09
CA ILE A 81 -0.39 -1.44 8.05
C ILE A 81 -1.22 -0.15 7.98
N HIS A 82 -2.55 -0.25 8.02
CA HIS A 82 -3.42 0.93 8.00
C HIS A 82 -3.16 1.84 9.20
N ALA A 83 -3.07 1.28 10.41
CA ALA A 83 -2.77 2.05 11.62
C ALA A 83 -1.44 2.78 11.50
N LYS A 84 -0.38 2.09 11.03
CA LYS A 84 0.93 2.72 10.79
C LYS A 84 0.89 3.80 9.71
N ALA A 85 0.08 3.63 8.67
CA ALA A 85 -0.11 4.66 7.65
C ALA A 85 -0.80 5.92 8.25
N GLN A 86 -1.71 5.76 9.20
CA GLN A 86 -2.32 6.90 9.90
C GLN A 86 -1.31 7.60 10.83
N GLU A 87 -0.49 6.86 11.55
CA GLU A 87 0.59 7.43 12.37
C GLU A 87 1.53 8.31 11.51
N ILE A 88 1.95 7.79 10.36
CA ILE A 88 2.79 8.53 9.40
C ILE A 88 2.08 9.80 8.90
N ARG A 89 0.78 9.73 8.60
CA ARG A 89 0.00 10.90 8.21
C ARG A 89 0.00 11.98 9.30
N GLY A 90 -0.11 11.59 10.57
CA GLY A 90 0.00 12.51 11.70
C GLY A 90 1.37 13.20 11.77
N ILE A 91 2.44 12.46 11.48
CA ILE A 91 3.80 13.03 11.40
C ILE A 91 3.90 14.07 10.28
N PHE A 92 3.37 13.79 9.08
CA PHE A 92 3.37 14.76 7.99
C PHE A 92 2.62 16.04 8.36
N GLN A 93 1.46 15.95 9.00
CA GLN A 93 0.74 17.14 9.47
C GLN A 93 1.54 17.96 10.48
N ARG A 94 2.35 17.31 11.32
CA ARG A 94 3.24 18.01 12.26
C ARG A 94 4.38 18.71 11.51
N ILE A 95 4.90 18.11 10.45
CA ILE A 95 5.91 18.70 9.57
C ILE A 95 5.31 19.94 8.88
N ASP A 96 4.11 19.84 8.31
CA ASP A 96 3.45 20.95 7.62
C ASP A 96 3.24 22.16 8.55
N ARG A 97 2.78 21.92 9.79
CA ARG A 97 2.63 23.00 10.80
C ARG A 97 3.96 23.63 11.18
N LEU A 98 5.02 22.83 11.27
CA LEU A 98 6.35 23.33 11.56
C LEU A 98 6.87 24.21 10.40
N GLU A 99 6.60 23.82 9.16
CA GLU A 99 6.97 24.61 7.98
C GLU A 99 6.23 25.95 7.96
N GLU A 100 4.93 25.96 8.24
CA GLU A 100 4.15 27.20 8.40
C GLU A 100 4.73 28.10 9.50
N PHE A 101 5.05 27.52 10.66
CA PHE A 101 5.68 28.25 11.75
C PHE A 101 7.02 28.86 11.35
N VAL A 102 7.89 28.10 10.67
CA VAL A 102 9.18 28.60 10.17
C VAL A 102 8.97 29.73 9.16
N SER A 103 7.93 29.66 8.32
CA SER A 103 7.57 30.74 7.41
C SER A 103 7.22 32.03 8.16
N VAL A 104 6.39 31.95 9.20
CA VAL A 104 6.02 33.11 10.03
C VAL A 104 7.25 33.72 10.72
N VAL A 105 8.13 32.87 11.27
CA VAL A 105 9.38 33.34 11.91
C VAL A 105 10.28 34.05 10.90
N ARG A 106 10.43 33.51 9.68
CA ARG A 106 11.20 34.15 8.61
C ARG A 106 10.65 35.53 8.27
N ASP A 107 9.33 35.65 8.10
CA ASP A 107 8.69 36.90 7.72
C ASP A 107 8.83 37.95 8.84
N ASN A 108 8.72 37.54 10.11
CA ASN A 108 8.97 38.41 11.27
C ASN A 108 10.42 38.90 11.36
N VAL A 109 11.40 38.02 11.11
CA VAL A 109 12.82 38.40 11.11
C VAL A 109 13.13 39.38 9.97
N ALA A 110 12.56 39.16 8.78
CA ALA A 110 12.72 40.07 7.65
C ALA A 110 12.14 41.46 7.95
N ALA A 111 10.96 41.54 8.56
CA ALA A 111 10.36 42.81 8.97
C ALA A 111 11.24 43.54 10.01
N MET A 112 11.79 42.80 10.98
CA MET A 112 12.69 43.36 11.99
C MET A 112 14.00 43.88 11.37
N GLU A 113 14.57 43.15 10.40
CA GLU A 113 15.77 43.58 9.66
C GLU A 113 15.51 44.86 8.85
N GLU A 114 14.33 45.00 8.24
CA GLU A 114 13.94 46.22 7.54
C GLU A 114 13.81 47.41 8.48
N GLU A 115 13.14 47.26 9.62
CA GLU A 115 13.02 48.35 10.61
C GLU A 115 14.39 48.77 11.17
N VAL A 116 15.28 47.82 11.47
CA VAL A 116 16.64 48.12 11.93
C VAL A 116 17.42 48.87 10.86
N ASN A 117 17.38 48.42 9.60
CA ASN A 117 18.01 49.11 8.48
C ASN A 117 17.46 50.53 8.27
N GLU A 118 16.15 50.75 8.43
CA GLU A 118 15.55 52.08 8.35
C GLU A 118 16.09 53.00 9.46
N VAL A 119 16.11 52.51 10.70
CA VAL A 119 16.62 53.26 11.86
C VAL A 119 18.11 53.58 11.71
N GLU A 120 18.93 52.63 11.28
CA GLU A 120 20.35 52.84 11.02
C GLU A 120 20.58 53.87 9.92
N ARG A 121 19.80 53.80 8.83
CA ARG A 121 19.86 54.78 7.74
C ARG A 121 19.45 56.17 8.22
N GLU A 122 18.37 56.29 8.99
CA GLU A 122 17.91 57.56 9.55
C GLU A 122 18.94 58.12 10.54
N GLN A 123 19.55 57.28 11.40
CA GLN A 123 20.59 57.72 12.34
C GLN A 123 21.88 58.15 11.64
N GLY A 124 22.36 57.37 10.67
CA GLY A 124 23.53 57.72 9.86
C GLY A 124 23.31 58.99 9.02
N THR A 125 22.10 59.16 8.49
CA THR A 125 21.69 60.37 7.75
C THR A 125 21.55 61.57 8.68
N LEU A 126 20.95 61.41 9.87
CA LEU A 126 20.82 62.50 10.86
C LEU A 126 22.19 62.95 11.39
N HIS A 127 23.14 62.04 11.61
CA HIS A 127 24.52 62.41 11.96
C HIS A 127 25.25 63.12 10.81
N SER A 128 25.04 62.69 9.56
CA SER A 128 25.63 63.34 8.38
C SER A 128 25.04 64.75 8.13
N ILE A 129 23.72 64.91 8.25
CA ILE A 129 23.04 66.22 8.11
C ILE A 129 23.41 67.16 9.26
N LYS A 130 23.57 66.65 10.49
CA LYS A 130 24.02 67.45 11.63
C LYS A 130 25.43 68.02 11.40
N ASN A 131 26.32 67.25 10.78
CA ASN A 131 27.67 67.71 10.42
C ASN A 131 27.65 68.72 9.25
N LEU A 132 26.68 68.62 8.34
CA LEU A 132 26.50 69.59 7.24
C LEU A 132 25.82 70.90 7.68
N LEU A 133 24.98 70.87 8.71
CA LEU A 133 24.33 72.07 9.27
C LEU A 133 25.20 72.79 10.31
N SER A 134 26.25 72.15 10.84
CA SER A 134 27.17 72.78 11.80
C SER A 134 28.19 73.74 11.16
N THR A 135 28.26 73.84 9.84
CA THR A 135 29.29 74.61 9.11
C THR A 135 28.77 75.88 8.42
N LEU A 136 27.51 76.30 8.62
CA LEU A 136 26.99 77.55 8.07
C LEU A 136 26.54 78.53 9.18
N PRO A 137 27.10 79.76 9.25
CA PRO A 137 26.67 80.76 10.21
C PRO A 137 25.59 81.64 9.58
N VAL A 138 24.32 81.41 9.90
CA VAL A 138 23.26 82.35 9.48
C VAL A 138 22.18 82.52 10.56
N PHE A 139 22.15 83.71 11.15
CA PHE A 139 20.99 84.30 11.80
C PHE A 139 19.87 84.50 10.76
N THR A 140 18.65 83.99 10.99
CA THR A 140 17.38 84.71 10.71
C THR A 140 16.11 83.88 11.06
N THR A 141 15.27 84.52 11.87
CA THR A 141 13.80 84.65 11.85
C THR A 141 12.88 83.54 11.26
N LYS A 142 12.08 82.95 12.16
CA LYS A 142 10.71 82.38 12.00
C LYS A 142 10.36 81.65 10.69
N ARG A 143 10.30 80.32 10.78
CA ARG A 143 9.04 79.54 10.65
C ARG A 143 9.25 78.17 11.30
N SER A 144 8.69 78.01 12.50
CA SER A 144 8.65 76.73 13.21
C SER A 144 7.71 75.79 12.45
N SER A 145 8.27 74.88 11.65
CA SER A 145 7.65 73.57 11.49
C SER A 145 8.08 72.79 12.72
N GLY A 146 7.13 72.53 13.62
CA GLY A 146 7.40 71.87 14.89
C GLY A 146 8.17 70.55 14.71
N PRO A 147 8.85 70.07 15.76
CA PRO A 147 9.54 68.78 15.72
C PRO A 147 8.52 67.71 15.30
N LYS A 148 8.84 66.91 14.28
CA LYS A 148 8.07 65.68 14.03
C LYS A 148 8.11 64.87 15.33
N PRO A 149 6.96 64.40 15.84
CA PRO A 149 6.93 63.65 17.09
C PRO A 149 7.87 62.44 16.95
N PRO A 150 8.60 62.05 18.02
CA PRO A 150 9.39 60.83 17.99
C PRO A 150 8.46 59.68 17.59
N LYS A 151 8.83 58.90 16.56
CA LYS A 151 8.13 57.67 16.21
C LYS A 151 8.04 56.83 17.49
N LYS A 152 6.84 56.65 18.03
CA LYS A 152 6.61 55.86 19.25
C LYS A 152 6.97 54.42 18.90
N PHE A 153 7.94 53.86 19.62
CA PHE A 153 8.24 52.43 19.55
C PHE A 153 6.94 51.66 19.81
N THR A 154 6.47 50.96 18.79
CA THR A 154 5.34 50.06 18.90
C THR A 154 5.95 48.67 18.90
N PRO A 155 5.97 47.96 20.05
CA PRO A 155 6.53 46.63 20.10
C PRO A 155 5.86 45.74 19.05
N LEU A 156 6.66 45.08 18.21
CA LEU A 156 6.12 44.07 17.31
C LEU A 156 5.40 42.99 18.11
N GLU A 157 4.30 42.50 17.57
CA GLU A 157 3.54 41.42 18.20
C GLU A 157 4.40 40.14 18.13
N ILE A 158 4.99 39.79 19.27
CA ILE A 158 5.93 38.68 19.35
C ILE A 158 5.15 37.39 19.14
N PHE A 159 5.50 36.65 18.09
CA PHE A 159 4.87 35.36 17.80
C PHE A 159 4.99 34.42 19.00
N LYS A 160 3.90 33.71 19.31
CA LYS A 160 3.88 32.72 20.39
C LYS A 160 3.91 31.32 19.81
N THR A 161 4.91 30.54 20.23
CA THR A 161 5.05 29.13 19.83
C THR A 161 3.82 28.29 20.17
N SER A 162 3.08 28.66 21.23
CA SER A 162 1.83 28.01 21.65
C SER A 162 0.72 28.05 20.61
N ASP A 163 0.76 29.03 19.70
CA ASP A 163 -0.31 29.26 18.74
C ASP A 163 -0.18 28.32 17.53
N TYR A 164 1.01 27.76 17.32
CA TYR A 164 1.34 26.86 16.21
C TYR A 164 1.67 25.43 16.66
N ILE A 165 2.23 25.27 17.87
CA ILE A 165 2.59 23.98 18.44
C ILE A 165 1.78 23.77 19.72
N LYS A 166 0.71 22.99 19.62
CA LYS A 166 0.01 22.48 20.80
C LYS A 166 0.87 21.40 21.45
N ALA A 167 1.10 21.51 22.75
CA ALA A 167 1.64 20.40 23.53
C ALA A 167 0.61 19.26 23.50
N GLU A 168 0.99 18.11 22.94
CA GLU A 168 0.18 16.90 23.03
C GLU A 168 0.04 16.49 24.51
N PRO A 169 -1.16 16.09 24.97
CA PRO A 169 -1.26 15.34 26.21
C PRO A 169 -0.47 14.04 26.05
N ASP A 170 0.26 13.67 27.08
CA ASP A 170 1.04 12.42 27.14
C ASP A 170 0.08 11.22 27.05
N GLU A 171 -0.28 10.81 25.84
CA GLU A 171 -0.91 9.52 25.57
C GLU A 171 0.15 8.43 25.63
N THR A 172 0.72 8.21 26.82
CA THR A 172 1.33 6.93 27.15
C THR A 172 0.19 5.92 27.30
N PRO A 173 0.06 4.92 26.40
CA PRO A 173 -0.91 3.86 26.60
C PRO A 173 -0.55 3.14 27.90
N PRO A 174 -1.53 2.81 28.77
CA PRO A 174 -1.24 2.05 29.98
C PRO A 174 -0.59 0.72 29.56
N VAL A 175 0.62 0.49 30.04
CA VAL A 175 1.32 -0.79 29.91
C VAL A 175 0.38 -1.85 30.47
N PRO A 176 0.02 -2.90 29.72
CA PRO A 176 -0.77 -3.98 30.28
C PRO A 176 0.04 -4.64 31.40
N GLU A 177 -0.44 -4.51 32.64
CA GLU A 177 0.07 -5.27 33.78
C GLU A 177 0.00 -6.76 33.44
N ALA A 178 1.17 -7.38 33.30
CA ALA A 178 1.29 -8.82 33.24
C ALA A 178 0.74 -9.39 34.56
N LYS A 179 -0.47 -9.95 34.51
CA LYS A 179 -0.96 -10.81 35.59
C LYS A 179 -0.07 -12.03 35.65
N ASN A 180 0.88 -12.02 36.59
CA ASN A 180 1.52 -13.22 37.08
C ASN A 180 0.43 -14.09 37.73
N GLY A 181 -0.07 -15.05 36.96
CA GLY A 181 -0.89 -16.15 37.44
C GLY A 181 0.01 -17.33 37.77
N ASP A 182 0.43 -17.40 39.02
CA ASP A 182 0.97 -18.58 39.68
C ASP A 182 -0.21 -19.54 39.96
N THR A 183 -0.19 -20.73 39.37
CA THR A 183 -0.55 -22.08 39.88
C THR A 183 -0.92 -23.00 38.72
#